data_AF-A0A8T0JNR1-F1
#
_entry.id   AF-A0A8T0JNR1-F1
#
_cell.length_a   1.000
_cell.length_b   1.000
_cell.length_c   1.000
_cell.angle_alpha   90.00
_cell.angle_beta   90.00
_cell.angle_gamma   90.00
#
_symmetry.space_group_name_H-M   'P 1'
#
loop_
_entity.id
_entity.type
_entity.pdbx_description
1 polymer ?
#
loop_
_entity_poly.entity_id
_entity_poly.type
_entity_poly.pdbx_seq_one_letter_code
_entity_poly.pdbx_strand_id
1 'polypeptide(L)'
;MRRSSASKKTGQSYSTPTATDLFRSASSKASSKESERIDSLFYSFANGSTGMIEVSDGLLATFVSSYKRSPYCASCQWKSEAQVMLALCCLGTGKCMSHMVTCEVEDMVISPEGIETLCAAMEVNHTDVRVLMLAWKMKAEEQGYFTLDEWRRGLKALRADTISKLRKALSDLEKEVSRPSNFADFYSYAFQYCLTEEKQKSIDIESICELLTLVLGSTFPPQVNSFVEYLKTQNDYKVINMDQWMGFFRFCNEISYPALDDYDPELAWPLILDNFVEWVREKEKII
;
A
#
# COMPACT_ATOMS: atom_id res chain seq x y z
N MET A 1 39.20 53.35 53.67
CA MET A 1 39.87 52.17 53.07
C MET A 1 38.81 51.28 52.41
N ARG A 2 39.01 50.95 51.11
CA ARG A 2 38.60 49.73 50.35
C ARG A 2 37.10 49.33 50.30
N ARG A 3 36.44 49.48 49.12
CA ARG A 3 36.18 48.49 48.00
C ARG A 3 34.85 47.71 48.17
N SER A 4 33.84 47.93 47.30
CA SER A 4 33.44 47.12 46.11
C SER A 4 32.62 45.86 46.49
N SER A 5 31.56 45.36 45.84
CA SER A 5 30.95 45.53 44.51
C SER A 5 29.63 44.72 44.45
N ALA A 6 28.72 45.06 43.52
CA ALA A 6 27.41 44.47 43.27
C ALA A 6 27.42 43.04 42.69
N SER A 7 26.29 42.30 42.80
CA SER A 7 25.88 41.34 41.77
C SER A 7 24.37 41.04 41.78
N LYS A 8 23.73 41.32 40.64
CA LYS A 8 22.43 40.77 40.20
C LYS A 8 22.55 39.25 40.00
N LYS A 9 21.48 38.49 40.30
CA LYS A 9 21.25 37.16 39.72
C LYS A 9 19.80 36.99 39.29
N THR A 10 19.64 36.90 37.97
CA THR A 10 18.46 36.48 37.21
C THR A 10 18.21 34.97 37.39
N GLY A 11 16.94 34.56 37.26
CA GLY A 11 16.44 33.24 37.59
C GLY A 11 16.85 32.09 36.66
N GLN A 12 16.66 30.88 37.18
CA GLN A 12 16.55 29.63 36.44
C GLN A 12 15.85 28.61 37.36
N SER A 13 14.55 28.38 37.11
CA SER A 13 13.80 27.27 37.69
C SER A 13 14.13 26.00 36.91
N TYR A 14 14.99 25.15 37.46
CA TYR A 14 15.23 23.81 36.93
C TYR A 14 14.10 22.89 37.36
N SER A 15 13.07 22.74 36.51
CA SER A 15 12.05 21.71 36.67
C SER A 15 12.65 20.35 36.29
N THR A 16 12.80 19.46 37.27
CA THR A 16 13.17 18.06 37.05
C THR A 16 12.05 17.38 36.25
N PRO A 17 12.33 16.66 35.14
CA PRO A 17 11.29 16.01 34.35
C PRO A 17 10.55 14.99 35.22
N THR A 18 9.23 15.05 35.24
CA THR A 18 8.43 14.06 35.98
C THR A 18 8.50 12.70 35.29
N ALA A 19 8.27 11.61 36.02
CA ALA A 19 8.28 10.25 35.46
C ALA A 19 7.33 10.11 34.25
N THR A 20 6.22 10.84 34.26
CA THR A 20 5.26 10.96 33.17
C THR A 20 5.85 11.62 31.91
N ASP A 21 6.70 12.65 32.06
CA ASP A 21 7.36 13.32 30.94
C ASP A 21 8.44 12.45 30.28
N LEU A 22 9.17 11.68 31.09
CA LEU A 22 10.14 10.69 30.61
C LEU A 22 9.46 9.54 29.87
N PHE A 23 8.33 9.04 30.39
CA PHE A 23 7.56 7.98 29.74
C PHE A 23 6.96 8.45 28.41
N ARG A 24 6.41 9.67 28.38
CA ARG A 24 5.88 10.30 27.15
C ARG A 24 6.98 10.53 26.10
N SER A 25 8.17 10.93 26.54
CA SER A 25 9.34 11.14 25.68
C SER A 25 9.96 9.84 25.17
N ALA A 26 9.93 8.76 25.97
CA ALA A 26 10.35 7.44 25.54
C ALA A 26 9.38 6.84 24.52
N SER A 27 8.07 7.00 24.75
CA SER A 27 7.02 6.57 23.82
C SER A 27 7.07 7.31 22.47
N SER A 28 7.33 8.63 22.49
CA SER A 28 7.46 9.40 21.24
C SER A 28 8.71 9.03 20.45
N LYS A 29 9.84 8.80 21.13
CA LYS A 29 11.09 8.30 20.50
C LYS A 29 10.93 6.90 19.92
N ALA A 30 10.20 6.01 20.61
CA ALA A 30 9.93 4.66 20.12
C ALA A 30 9.07 4.70 18.85
N SER A 31 8.03 5.55 18.83
CA SER A 31 7.19 5.76 17.65
C SER A 31 7.95 6.36 16.46
N SER A 32 8.88 7.29 16.68
CA SER A 32 9.74 7.85 15.62
C SER A 32 10.61 6.76 14.98
N LYS A 33 11.26 5.95 15.82
CA LYS A 33 12.12 4.86 15.35
C LYS A 33 11.35 3.76 14.62
N GLU A 34 10.09 3.53 14.99
CA GLU A 34 9.21 2.60 14.28
C GLU A 34 8.89 3.12 12.87
N SER A 35 8.50 4.39 12.75
CA SER A 35 8.27 5.02 11.45
C SER A 35 9.53 5.00 10.56
N GLU A 36 10.70 5.29 11.11
CA GLU A 36 11.98 5.19 10.38
C GLU A 36 12.26 3.77 9.86
N ARG A 37 11.90 2.73 10.63
CA ARG A 37 12.05 1.33 10.19
C ARG A 37 11.06 0.97 9.09
N ILE A 38 9.82 1.44 9.20
CA ILE A 38 8.78 1.26 8.17
C ILE A 38 9.23 1.90 6.84
N ASP A 39 9.77 3.11 6.90
CA ASP A 39 10.30 3.83 5.73
C ASP A 39 11.53 3.14 5.14
N SER A 40 12.47 2.73 6.00
CA SER A 40 13.64 1.97 5.55
C SER A 40 13.25 0.67 4.86
N LEU A 41 12.17 0.01 5.30
CA LEU A 41 11.65 -1.19 4.68
C LEU A 41 10.96 -0.89 3.34
N PHE A 42 10.28 0.25 3.22
CA PHE A 42 9.71 0.69 1.95
C PHE A 42 10.80 0.83 0.87
N TYR A 43 11.87 1.57 1.20
CA TYR A 43 12.96 1.83 0.26
C TYR A 43 13.79 0.60 -0.12
N SER A 44 13.68 -0.52 0.61
CA SER A 44 14.30 -1.78 0.16
C SER A 44 13.54 -2.47 -0.97
N PHE A 45 12.28 -2.08 -1.23
CA PHE A 45 11.44 -2.65 -2.30
C PHE A 45 11.00 -1.61 -3.34
N ALA A 46 11.03 -0.32 -3.00
CA ALA A 46 10.79 0.74 -3.97
C ALA A 46 11.94 0.79 -4.99
N ASN A 47 11.60 0.82 -6.28
CA ASN A 47 12.59 0.77 -7.34
C ASN A 47 13.34 2.10 -7.42
N GLY A 48 14.67 2.09 -7.22
CA GLY A 48 15.53 3.27 -7.30
C GLY A 48 16.17 3.49 -8.66
N SER A 49 15.51 3.10 -9.77
CA SER A 49 16.14 3.08 -11.09
C SER A 49 15.24 3.61 -12.20
N THR A 50 15.13 4.94 -12.26
CA THR A 50 15.03 5.70 -13.52
C THR A 50 15.95 6.93 -13.43
N GLY A 51 17.13 6.85 -14.06
CA GLY A 51 18.01 8.00 -14.28
C GLY A 51 19.44 7.81 -13.80
N MET A 52 20.33 7.36 -14.68
CA MET A 52 21.78 7.35 -14.43
C MET A 52 22.28 8.75 -14.03
N ILE A 53 22.94 8.87 -12.88
CA ILE A 53 24.23 9.57 -12.78
C ILE A 53 25.13 8.77 -11.83
N GLU A 54 25.99 7.91 -12.37
CA GLU A 54 27.20 7.51 -11.64
C GLU A 54 28.10 8.74 -11.50
N VAL A 55 28.00 9.44 -10.38
CA VAL A 55 29.05 10.37 -9.98
C VAL A 55 30.14 9.54 -9.33
N SER A 56 31.09 9.05 -10.15
CA SER A 56 32.30 8.39 -9.65
C SER A 56 32.97 9.22 -8.54
N ASP A 57 33.21 8.57 -7.39
CA ASP A 57 33.76 9.13 -6.14
C ASP A 57 35.05 9.97 -6.30
N GLY A 58 35.79 9.79 -7.39
CA GLY A 58 36.99 10.56 -7.70
C GLY A 58 36.75 12.04 -8.04
N LEU A 59 35.56 12.39 -8.57
CA LEU A 59 35.25 13.77 -8.94
C LEU A 59 34.87 14.62 -7.71
N LEU A 60 34.15 14.03 -6.76
CA LEU A 60 33.76 14.66 -5.49
C LEU A 60 34.98 15.03 -4.64
N ALA A 61 35.95 14.13 -4.51
CA ALA A 61 37.16 14.37 -3.70
C ALA A 61 38.03 15.53 -4.23
N THR A 62 38.16 15.62 -5.56
CA THR A 62 38.95 16.69 -6.21
C THR A 62 38.24 18.04 -6.11
N PHE A 63 36.91 18.07 -6.16
CA PHE A 63 36.11 19.30 -6.08
C PHE A 63 36.02 19.86 -4.65
N VAL A 64 35.88 19.00 -3.63
CA VAL A 64 35.90 19.37 -2.22
C VAL A 64 37.24 20.01 -1.81
N SER A 65 38.34 19.56 -2.39
CA SER A 65 39.69 20.09 -2.13
C SER A 65 39.88 21.52 -2.69
N SER A 66 39.30 21.81 -3.86
CA SER A 66 39.30 23.17 -4.44
C SER A 66 38.35 24.14 -3.71
N TYR A 67 37.21 23.67 -3.20
CA TYR A 67 36.19 24.52 -2.56
C TYR A 67 36.63 25.05 -1.18
N LYS A 68 37.52 24.35 -0.46
CA LYS A 68 38.09 24.81 0.82
C LYS A 68 39.05 26.02 0.69
N ARG A 69 39.40 26.46 -0.52
CA ARG A 69 40.32 27.60 -0.76
C ARG A 69 39.64 28.88 -1.25
N SER A 70 38.31 28.93 -1.38
CA SER A 70 37.60 30.12 -1.86
C SER A 70 37.33 31.14 -0.72
N PRO A 71 37.58 32.46 -0.90
CA PRO A 71 37.45 33.46 0.17
C PRO A 71 36.00 33.85 0.51
N TYR A 72 35.00 33.31 -0.20
CA TYR A 72 33.59 33.71 -0.07
C TYR A 72 32.78 32.90 0.97
N CYS A 73 33.41 32.01 1.75
CA CYS A 73 32.71 31.08 2.64
C CYS A 73 32.51 31.59 4.09
N ALA A 74 32.67 32.89 4.36
CA ALA A 74 32.63 33.40 5.73
C ALA A 74 31.23 33.79 6.27
N SER A 75 30.19 33.82 5.44
CA SER A 75 28.85 34.29 5.87
C SER A 75 27.70 33.30 5.65
N CYS A 76 27.96 32.11 5.11
CA CYS A 76 26.91 31.13 4.80
C CYS A 76 26.94 29.96 5.78
N GLN A 77 26.04 29.96 6.77
CA GLN A 77 25.80 28.82 7.66
C GLN A 77 24.86 27.81 6.98
N TRP A 78 25.41 26.89 6.17
CA TRP A 78 24.66 25.73 5.66
C TRP A 78 24.82 24.55 6.63
N LYS A 79 23.73 23.84 6.95
CA LYS A 79 23.66 22.83 8.02
C LYS A 79 23.72 21.37 7.55
N SER A 80 23.89 21.09 6.26
CA SER A 80 24.03 19.70 5.78
C SER A 80 24.68 19.61 4.39
N GLU A 81 25.37 18.50 4.13
CA GLU A 81 26.05 18.19 2.85
C GLU A 81 25.12 18.24 1.63
N ALA A 82 23.82 17.95 1.80
CA ALA A 82 22.80 18.09 0.76
C ALA A 82 22.63 19.54 0.24
N GLN A 83 22.85 20.55 1.09
CA GLN A 83 22.74 21.97 0.68
C GLN A 83 23.94 22.41 -0.16
N VAL A 84 25.10 21.76 0.02
CA VAL A 84 26.32 22.02 -0.75
C VAL A 84 26.22 21.41 -2.15
N MET A 85 25.64 20.21 -2.26
CA MET A 85 25.34 19.56 -3.55
C MET A 85 24.33 20.37 -4.39
N LEU A 86 23.31 20.93 -3.74
CA LEU A 86 22.32 21.80 -4.38
C LEU A 86 22.95 23.09 -4.96
N ALA A 87 23.91 23.69 -4.24
CA ALA A 87 24.58 24.92 -4.66
C ALA A 87 25.59 24.70 -5.79
N LEU A 88 26.25 23.54 -5.83
CA LEU A 88 27.21 23.18 -6.88
C LEU A 88 26.54 22.96 -8.24
N CYS A 89 25.30 22.44 -8.25
CA CYS A 89 24.52 22.28 -9.47
C CYS A 89 24.18 23.64 -10.13
N CYS A 90 24.09 24.71 -9.34
CA CYS A 90 23.81 26.07 -9.82
C CYS A 90 25.04 26.81 -10.38
N LEU A 91 26.27 26.44 -9.98
CA LEU A 91 27.49 27.18 -10.34
C LEU A 91 28.14 26.73 -11.66
N GLY A 92 27.73 25.59 -12.22
CA GLY A 92 28.36 25.00 -13.41
C GLY A 92 27.85 25.51 -14.77
N THR A 93 26.70 26.19 -14.85
CA THR A 93 26.04 26.45 -16.15
C THR A 93 25.69 27.90 -16.46
N GLY A 94 26.05 28.85 -15.60
CA GLY A 94 25.99 30.29 -15.93
C GLY A 94 24.62 30.82 -16.40
N LYS A 95 23.53 30.13 -16.07
CA LYS A 95 22.16 30.56 -16.40
C LYS A 95 21.40 30.87 -15.12
N CYS A 96 21.29 32.17 -14.83
CA CYS A 96 20.38 32.69 -13.82
C CYS A 96 18.92 32.50 -14.24
N MET A 97 18.14 31.94 -13.31
CA MET A 97 16.73 32.21 -13.03
C MET A 97 15.76 32.32 -14.21
N SER A 98 15.23 31.18 -14.64
CA SER A 98 13.80 31.07 -15.04
C SER A 98 13.30 29.62 -15.13
N HIS A 99 14.20 28.64 -15.17
CA HIS A 99 13.85 27.25 -14.96
C HIS A 99 14.44 26.78 -13.64
N MET A 100 13.75 27.13 -12.56
CA MET A 100 13.71 26.27 -11.38
C MET A 100 13.07 24.98 -11.88
N VAL A 101 13.90 24.07 -12.39
CA VAL A 101 13.51 22.68 -12.56
C VAL A 101 13.13 22.27 -11.14
N THR A 102 11.84 22.22 -10.88
CA THR A 102 11.29 21.31 -9.91
C THR A 102 11.97 20.00 -10.22
N CYS A 103 12.94 19.58 -9.41
CA CYS A 103 13.16 18.17 -9.24
C CYS A 103 11.79 17.68 -8.77
N GLU A 104 10.96 17.27 -9.73
CA GLU A 104 9.78 16.49 -9.46
C GLU A 104 10.34 15.33 -8.66
N VAL A 105 10.01 15.32 -7.38
CA VAL A 105 10.18 14.13 -6.56
C VAL A 105 9.24 13.15 -7.25
N GLU A 106 9.76 12.33 -8.17
CA GLU A 106 9.00 11.17 -8.61
C GLU A 106 8.67 10.43 -7.32
N ASP A 107 7.37 10.39 -6.99
CA ASP A 107 6.90 9.72 -5.79
C ASP A 107 7.39 8.28 -5.87
N MET A 108 8.35 7.94 -5.00
CA MET A 108 8.90 6.60 -4.95
C MET A 108 7.76 5.65 -4.60
N VAL A 109 7.46 4.72 -5.51
CA VAL A 109 6.46 3.68 -5.35
C VAL A 109 7.12 2.31 -5.36
N ILE A 110 6.51 1.34 -4.66
CA ILE A 110 6.82 -0.07 -4.87
C ILE A 110 6.09 -0.47 -6.15
N SER A 111 6.84 -0.71 -7.22
CA SER A 111 6.32 -1.18 -8.51
C SER A 111 5.98 -2.69 -8.45
N PRO A 112 5.37 -3.27 -9.50
CA PRO A 112 5.09 -4.70 -9.55
C PRO A 112 6.32 -5.57 -9.25
N GLU A 113 7.50 -5.21 -9.76
CA GLU A 113 8.76 -5.92 -9.49
C GLU A 113 9.17 -5.84 -8.00
N GLY A 114 8.90 -4.69 -7.38
CA GLY A 114 9.09 -4.49 -5.95
C GLY A 114 8.15 -5.34 -5.12
N ILE A 115 6.88 -5.48 -5.55
CA ILE A 115 5.89 -6.36 -4.91
C ILE A 115 6.29 -7.83 -5.05
N GLU A 116 6.77 -8.26 -6.21
CA GLU A 116 7.28 -9.62 -6.40
C GLU A 116 8.46 -9.91 -5.45
N THR A 117 9.40 -8.96 -5.33
CA THR A 117 10.54 -9.06 -4.41
C THR A 117 10.10 -9.11 -2.95
N LEU A 118 9.09 -8.31 -2.59
CA LEU A 118 8.48 -8.31 -1.27
C LEU A 118 7.79 -9.66 -0.96
N CYS A 119 7.02 -10.19 -1.91
CA CYS A 119 6.35 -11.49 -1.77
C CYS A 119 7.36 -12.62 -1.62
N ALA A 120 8.44 -12.60 -2.41
CA ALA A 120 9.54 -13.56 -2.29
C ALA A 120 10.21 -13.49 -0.90
N ALA A 121 10.45 -12.29 -0.37
CA ALA A 121 11.00 -12.10 0.97
C ALA A 121 10.07 -12.59 2.09
N MET A 122 8.76 -12.54 1.87
CA MET A 122 7.74 -13.09 2.79
C MET A 122 7.47 -14.59 2.58
N GLU A 123 8.11 -15.22 1.59
CA GLU A 123 7.88 -16.62 1.19
C GLU A 123 6.42 -16.90 0.82
N VAL A 124 5.77 -15.94 0.14
CA VAL A 124 4.39 -16.07 -0.38
C VAL A 124 4.38 -15.88 -1.88
N ASN A 125 3.43 -16.52 -2.56
CA ASN A 125 3.21 -16.27 -3.98
C ASN A 125 2.62 -14.87 -4.18
N HIS A 126 3.04 -14.13 -5.21
CA HIS A 126 2.48 -12.81 -5.52
C HIS A 126 1.00 -12.87 -5.94
N THR A 127 0.50 -14.03 -6.39
CA THR A 127 -0.93 -14.26 -6.68
C THR A 127 -1.74 -14.75 -5.47
N ASP A 128 -1.12 -14.87 -4.30
CA ASP A 128 -1.78 -15.36 -3.09
C ASP A 128 -2.81 -14.34 -2.58
N VAL A 129 -3.99 -14.82 -2.14
CA VAL A 129 -5.07 -13.96 -1.63
C VAL A 129 -4.61 -13.09 -0.45
N ARG A 130 -3.61 -13.53 0.32
CA ARG A 130 -3.02 -12.75 1.41
C ARG A 130 -2.37 -11.45 0.93
N VAL A 131 -1.85 -11.41 -0.30
CA VAL A 131 -1.29 -10.20 -0.91
C VAL A 131 -2.41 -9.20 -1.20
N LEU A 132 -3.57 -9.68 -1.68
CA LEU A 132 -4.77 -8.86 -1.86
C LEU A 132 -5.33 -8.37 -0.51
N MET A 133 -5.32 -9.20 0.53
CA MET A 133 -5.69 -8.79 1.90
C MET A 133 -4.73 -7.72 2.46
N LEU A 134 -3.44 -7.79 2.12
CA LEU A 134 -2.47 -6.76 2.49
C LEU A 134 -2.78 -5.43 1.79
N ALA A 135 -3.07 -5.45 0.48
CA ALA A 135 -3.50 -4.28 -0.27
C ALA A 135 -4.76 -3.65 0.34
N TRP A 136 -5.76 -4.47 0.69
CA TRP A 136 -6.97 -4.05 1.40
C TRP A 136 -6.65 -3.35 2.74
N LYS A 137 -5.69 -3.89 3.50
CA LYS A 137 -5.30 -3.30 4.78
C LYS A 137 -4.58 -1.96 4.61
N MET A 138 -3.77 -1.84 3.57
CA MET A 138 -3.09 -0.60 3.18
C MET A 138 -4.06 0.44 2.60
N LYS A 139 -5.24 -0.02 2.13
CA LYS A 139 -6.17 0.74 1.30
C LYS A 139 -5.48 1.23 0.04
N ALA A 140 -4.79 0.31 -0.63
CA ALA A 140 -4.09 0.58 -1.88
C ALA A 140 -5.08 0.91 -3.00
N GLU A 141 -4.84 2.01 -3.71
CA GLU A 141 -5.72 2.52 -4.75
C GLU A 141 -5.45 1.88 -6.12
N GLU A 142 -4.19 1.60 -6.45
CA GLU A 142 -3.77 1.08 -7.75
C GLU A 142 -3.21 -0.34 -7.66
N GLN A 143 -3.68 -1.24 -8.53
CA GLN A 143 -3.21 -2.61 -8.56
C GLN A 143 -1.73 -2.71 -8.94
N GLY A 144 -0.97 -3.41 -8.11
CA GLY A 144 0.45 -3.68 -8.40
C GLY A 144 1.39 -2.55 -7.96
N TYR A 145 0.87 -1.52 -7.31
CA TYR A 145 1.66 -0.42 -6.79
C TYR A 145 1.33 -0.16 -5.31
N PHE A 146 2.35 0.22 -4.54
CA PHE A 146 2.16 0.80 -3.22
C PHE A 146 2.91 2.11 -3.11
N THR A 147 2.18 3.17 -2.77
CA THR A 147 2.75 4.44 -2.36
C THR A 147 3.32 4.34 -0.95
N LEU A 148 4.22 5.27 -0.61
CA LEU A 148 4.79 5.35 0.74
C LEU A 148 3.71 5.57 1.82
N ASP A 149 2.66 6.32 1.51
CA ASP A 149 1.59 6.62 2.47
C ASP A 149 0.67 5.42 2.73
N GLU A 150 0.31 4.67 1.69
CA GLU A 150 -0.42 3.40 1.83
C GLU A 150 0.39 2.38 2.63
N TRP A 151 1.69 2.27 2.30
CA TRP A 151 2.63 1.40 3.01
C TRP A 151 2.71 1.74 4.50
N ARG A 152 2.95 3.02 4.83
CA ARG A 152 3.02 3.50 6.22
C ARG A 152 1.71 3.23 6.96
N ARG A 153 0.57 3.52 6.32
CA ARG A 153 -0.77 3.30 6.88
C ARG A 153 -0.96 1.83 7.24
N GLY A 154 -0.69 0.93 6.30
CA GLY A 154 -0.85 -0.51 6.48
C GLY A 154 0.10 -1.07 7.54
N LEU A 155 1.41 -0.84 7.42
CA LEU A 155 2.41 -1.41 8.33
C LEU A 155 2.25 -0.89 9.77
N LYS A 156 1.87 0.38 9.94
CA LYS A 156 1.54 0.93 11.26
C LYS A 156 0.28 0.28 11.85
N ALA A 157 -0.75 0.05 11.04
CA ALA A 157 -1.96 -0.64 11.48
C ALA A 157 -1.68 -2.10 11.87
N LEU A 158 -0.77 -2.76 11.15
CA LEU A 158 -0.32 -4.13 11.41
C LEU A 158 0.74 -4.23 12.51
N ARG A 159 1.33 -3.11 12.95
CA ARG A 159 2.50 -3.04 13.85
C ARG A 159 3.67 -3.89 13.35
N ALA A 160 3.86 -3.88 12.03
CA ALA A 160 4.87 -4.64 11.32
C ALA A 160 5.90 -3.69 10.72
N ASP A 161 7.09 -3.64 11.30
CA ASP A 161 8.21 -2.78 10.86
C ASP A 161 9.41 -3.61 10.34
N THR A 162 9.20 -4.90 10.10
CA THR A 162 10.18 -5.86 9.57
C THR A 162 9.47 -6.94 8.74
N ILE A 163 10.18 -7.59 7.81
CA ILE A 163 9.63 -8.70 6.99
C ILE A 163 9.09 -9.84 7.85
N SER A 164 9.79 -10.21 8.92
CA SER A 164 9.33 -11.29 9.81
C SER A 164 7.98 -10.96 10.46
N LYS A 165 7.80 -9.72 10.91
CA LYS A 165 6.52 -9.26 11.47
C LYS A 165 5.44 -9.14 10.41
N LEU A 166 5.78 -8.67 9.21
CA LEU A 166 4.83 -8.55 8.10
C LEU A 166 4.31 -9.93 7.65
N ARG A 167 5.21 -10.91 7.49
CA ARG A 167 4.84 -12.30 7.21
C ARG A 167 3.90 -12.88 8.27
N LYS A 168 4.17 -12.63 9.55
CA LYS A 168 3.26 -13.04 10.64
C LYS A 168 1.91 -12.32 10.54
N ALA A 169 1.92 -11.03 10.22
CA ALA A 169 0.73 -10.22 10.09
C ALA A 169 -0.20 -10.71 8.96
N LEU A 170 0.32 -11.33 7.88
CA LEU A 170 -0.50 -11.94 6.84
C LEU A 170 -1.42 -13.04 7.40
N SER A 171 -0.91 -13.90 8.30
CA SER A 171 -1.75 -14.93 8.95
C SER A 171 -2.77 -14.35 9.92
N ASP A 172 -2.48 -13.20 10.53
CA ASP A 172 -3.44 -12.50 11.39
C ASP A 172 -4.50 -11.76 10.55
N LEU A 173 -4.14 -11.28 9.35
CA LEU A 173 -5.05 -10.67 8.39
C LEU A 173 -6.11 -11.65 7.89
N GLU A 174 -5.77 -12.90 7.60
CA GLU A 174 -6.76 -13.93 7.21
C GLU A 174 -7.88 -14.05 8.26
N LYS A 175 -7.53 -14.02 9.55
CA LYS A 175 -8.49 -14.07 10.66
C LYS A 175 -9.27 -12.78 10.85
N GLU A 176 -8.68 -11.65 10.47
CA GLU A 176 -9.36 -10.36 10.48
C GLU A 176 -10.40 -10.28 9.36
N VAL A 177 -10.02 -10.70 8.15
CA VAL A 177 -10.85 -10.66 6.95
C VAL A 177 -11.99 -11.68 7.03
N SER A 178 -11.78 -12.84 7.66
CA SER A 178 -12.84 -13.86 7.79
C SER A 178 -14.05 -13.45 8.65
N ARG A 179 -13.99 -12.30 9.33
CA ARG A 179 -15.15 -11.75 10.05
C ARG A 179 -16.19 -11.24 9.05
N PRO A 180 -17.49 -11.55 9.21
CA PRO A 180 -18.51 -11.24 8.19
C PRO A 180 -18.51 -9.80 7.68
N SER A 181 -18.43 -8.81 8.58
CA SER A 181 -18.40 -7.38 8.20
C SER A 181 -17.14 -7.00 7.41
N ASN A 182 -15.99 -7.56 7.79
CA ASN A 182 -14.72 -7.28 7.13
C ASN A 182 -14.62 -8.01 5.80
N PHE A 183 -15.18 -9.22 5.73
CA PHE A 183 -15.20 -9.99 4.49
C PHE A 183 -16.02 -9.27 3.43
N ALA A 184 -17.18 -8.70 3.78
CA ALA A 184 -17.97 -7.91 2.84
C ALA A 184 -17.22 -6.67 2.32
N ASP A 185 -16.52 -5.94 3.20
CA ASP A 185 -15.67 -4.79 2.82
C ASP A 185 -14.50 -5.24 1.92
N PHE A 186 -13.82 -6.32 2.30
CA PHE A 186 -12.73 -6.92 1.53
C PHE A 186 -13.19 -7.39 0.14
N TYR A 187 -14.34 -8.06 0.08
CA TYR A 187 -14.90 -8.59 -1.17
C TYR A 187 -15.29 -7.44 -2.12
N SER A 188 -15.90 -6.37 -1.61
CA SER A 188 -16.15 -5.16 -2.41
C SER A 188 -14.84 -4.50 -2.87
N TYR A 189 -13.83 -4.43 -1.99
CA TYR A 189 -12.53 -3.86 -2.31
C TYR A 189 -11.79 -4.66 -3.40
N ALA A 190 -11.82 -5.99 -3.33
CA ALA A 190 -11.16 -6.87 -4.30
C ALA A 190 -11.59 -6.55 -5.74
N PHE A 191 -12.89 -6.31 -5.96
CA PHE A 191 -13.40 -5.87 -7.26
C PHE A 191 -12.90 -4.48 -7.63
N GLN A 192 -12.96 -3.51 -6.71
CA GLN A 192 -12.50 -2.14 -6.98
C GLN A 192 -11.02 -2.09 -7.33
N TYR A 193 -10.21 -2.88 -6.63
CA TYR A 193 -8.78 -2.96 -6.82
C TYR A 193 -8.41 -3.50 -8.21
N CYS A 194 -9.25 -4.34 -8.83
CA CYS A 194 -9.04 -4.84 -10.19
C CYS A 194 -9.54 -3.91 -11.30
N LEU A 195 -10.09 -2.74 -10.96
CA LEU A 195 -10.43 -1.71 -11.96
C LEU A 195 -9.18 -0.89 -12.26
N THR A 196 -8.64 -1.03 -13.47
CA THR A 196 -7.36 -0.41 -13.84
C THR A 196 -7.52 0.97 -14.49
N GLU A 197 -8.72 1.31 -14.99
CA GLU A 197 -9.00 2.60 -15.60
C GLU A 197 -10.04 3.40 -14.79
N GLU A 198 -9.85 4.73 -14.65
CA GLU A 198 -10.72 5.61 -13.84
C GLU A 198 -12.22 5.53 -14.18
N LYS A 199 -12.56 5.21 -15.44
CA LYS A 199 -13.95 5.15 -15.92
C LYS A 199 -14.49 3.72 -15.99
N GLN A 200 -13.65 2.72 -15.76
CA GLN A 200 -14.05 1.32 -15.78
C GLN A 200 -14.97 1.04 -14.58
N LYS A 201 -16.09 0.37 -14.85
CA LYS A 201 -17.09 0.01 -13.82
C LYS A 201 -17.41 -1.48 -13.83
N SER A 202 -16.66 -2.23 -14.61
CA SER A 202 -16.88 -3.64 -14.88
C SER A 202 -15.60 -4.34 -15.26
N ILE A 203 -15.46 -5.59 -14.86
CA ILE A 203 -14.31 -6.45 -15.15
C ILE A 203 -14.76 -7.53 -16.14
N ASP A 204 -13.89 -7.95 -17.04
CA ASP A 204 -14.18 -9.02 -17.99
C ASP A 204 -14.41 -10.38 -17.29
N ILE A 205 -15.06 -11.31 -18.00
CA ILE A 205 -15.42 -12.63 -17.44
C ILE A 205 -14.20 -13.43 -17.00
N GLU A 206 -13.10 -13.39 -17.75
CA GLU A 206 -11.91 -14.21 -17.47
C GLU A 206 -11.28 -13.79 -16.14
N SER A 207 -11.02 -12.49 -15.99
CA SER A 207 -10.51 -11.90 -14.76
C SER A 207 -11.45 -12.10 -13.56
N ILE A 208 -12.78 -12.01 -13.76
CA ILE A 208 -13.76 -12.27 -12.68
C ILE A 208 -13.73 -13.73 -12.23
N CYS A 209 -13.58 -14.68 -13.15
CA CYS A 209 -13.50 -16.09 -12.79
C CYS A 209 -12.28 -16.38 -11.88
N GLU A 210 -11.14 -15.76 -12.21
CA GLU A 210 -9.94 -15.86 -11.38
C GLU A 210 -10.15 -15.20 -10.02
N LEU A 211 -10.70 -13.99 -10.00
CA LEU A 211 -10.95 -13.26 -8.75
C LEU A 211 -11.95 -13.99 -7.84
N LEU A 212 -13.05 -14.51 -8.37
CA LEU A 212 -14.02 -15.34 -7.62
C LEU A 212 -13.35 -16.55 -6.99
N THR A 213 -12.53 -17.26 -7.76
CA THR A 213 -11.79 -18.43 -7.28
C THR A 213 -10.82 -18.03 -6.17
N LEU A 214 -10.15 -16.89 -6.32
CA LEU A 214 -9.20 -16.37 -5.35
C LEU A 214 -9.85 -15.97 -4.02
N VAL A 215 -10.97 -15.25 -4.05
CA VAL A 215 -11.57 -14.67 -2.83
C VAL A 215 -12.66 -15.53 -2.19
N LEU A 216 -13.43 -16.30 -2.97
CA LEU A 216 -14.53 -17.13 -2.48
C LEU A 216 -14.30 -18.63 -2.63
N GLY A 217 -13.34 -19.06 -3.46
CA GLY A 217 -13.18 -20.46 -3.84
C GLY A 217 -12.89 -21.42 -2.67
N SER A 218 -12.32 -20.92 -1.57
CA SER A 218 -12.11 -21.71 -0.34
C SER A 218 -13.33 -21.75 0.57
N THR A 219 -14.17 -20.71 0.56
CA THR A 219 -15.34 -20.54 1.44
C THR A 219 -16.60 -21.15 0.85
N PHE A 220 -16.83 -20.97 -0.46
CA PHE A 220 -17.99 -21.48 -1.20
C PHE A 220 -17.57 -22.27 -2.45
N PRO A 221 -16.76 -23.35 -2.32
CA PRO A 221 -16.23 -24.06 -3.48
C PRO A 221 -17.29 -24.52 -4.49
N PRO A 222 -18.42 -25.16 -4.10
CA PRO A 222 -19.36 -25.68 -5.09
C PRO A 222 -20.12 -24.56 -5.82
N GLN A 223 -20.52 -23.49 -5.12
CA GLN A 223 -21.14 -22.32 -5.73
C GLN A 223 -20.19 -21.64 -6.72
N VAL A 224 -18.94 -21.38 -6.31
CA VAL A 224 -17.94 -20.69 -7.14
C VAL A 224 -17.63 -21.50 -8.39
N ASN A 225 -17.37 -22.81 -8.25
CA ASN A 225 -17.07 -23.67 -9.40
C ASN A 225 -18.22 -23.69 -10.41
N SER A 226 -19.46 -23.80 -9.92
CA SER A 226 -20.66 -23.84 -10.77
C SER A 226 -20.89 -22.50 -11.47
N PHE A 227 -20.74 -21.38 -10.75
CA PHE A 227 -20.92 -20.05 -11.34
C PHE A 227 -19.81 -19.70 -12.34
N VAL A 228 -18.56 -20.06 -12.06
CA VAL A 228 -17.44 -19.93 -13.01
C VAL A 228 -17.69 -20.75 -14.28
N GLU A 229 -18.20 -21.97 -14.15
CA GLU A 229 -18.58 -22.80 -15.30
C GLU A 229 -19.69 -22.13 -16.12
N TYR A 230 -20.73 -21.62 -15.46
CA TYR A 230 -21.80 -20.88 -16.10
C TYR A 230 -21.25 -19.65 -16.85
N LEU A 231 -20.47 -18.81 -16.18
CA LEU A 231 -19.89 -17.58 -16.75
C LEU A 231 -19.04 -17.86 -18.01
N LYS A 232 -18.31 -18.98 -18.03
CA LYS A 232 -17.52 -19.42 -19.19
C LYS A 232 -18.34 -20.02 -20.33
N THR A 233 -19.54 -20.52 -20.04
CA THR A 233 -20.41 -21.20 -21.03
C THR A 233 -21.40 -20.24 -21.68
N GLN A 234 -21.92 -19.29 -20.91
CA GLN A 234 -22.85 -18.27 -21.39
C GLN A 234 -22.18 -17.29 -22.37
N ASN A 235 -22.95 -16.69 -23.28
CA ASN A 235 -22.43 -15.75 -24.28
C ASN A 235 -23.00 -14.32 -24.17
N ASP A 236 -23.99 -14.12 -23.30
CA ASP A 236 -24.77 -12.88 -23.18
C ASP A 236 -24.00 -11.77 -22.43
N TYR A 237 -23.15 -12.17 -21.47
CA TYR A 237 -22.35 -11.27 -20.65
C TYR A 237 -20.88 -11.38 -21.03
N LYS A 238 -20.24 -10.22 -21.23
CA LYS A 238 -18.80 -10.09 -21.47
C LYS A 238 -18.05 -9.47 -20.30
N VAL A 239 -18.77 -8.85 -19.38
CA VAL A 239 -18.24 -8.18 -18.19
C VAL A 239 -19.19 -8.33 -17.02
N ILE A 240 -18.67 -8.23 -15.80
CA ILE A 240 -19.42 -8.19 -14.55
C ILE A 240 -19.21 -6.82 -13.88
N ASN A 241 -20.29 -6.21 -13.41
CA ASN A 241 -20.25 -4.96 -12.66
C ASN A 241 -20.30 -5.21 -11.14
N MET A 242 -20.16 -4.14 -10.35
CA MET A 242 -20.17 -4.22 -8.88
C MET A 242 -21.46 -4.82 -8.30
N ASP A 243 -22.61 -4.49 -8.89
CA ASP A 243 -23.91 -4.98 -8.40
C ASP A 243 -24.04 -6.50 -8.56
N GLN A 244 -23.66 -7.02 -9.73
CA GLN A 244 -23.61 -8.46 -10.02
C GLN A 244 -22.59 -9.19 -9.13
N TRP A 245 -21.41 -8.59 -8.94
CA TRP A 245 -20.37 -9.10 -8.06
C TRP A 245 -20.85 -9.27 -6.61
N MET A 246 -21.43 -8.20 -6.04
CA MET A 246 -22.00 -8.22 -4.69
C MET A 246 -23.24 -9.11 -4.59
N GLY A 247 -24.05 -9.17 -5.65
CA GLY A 247 -25.19 -10.07 -5.75
C GLY A 247 -24.76 -11.54 -5.62
N PHE A 248 -23.67 -11.94 -6.26
CA PHE A 248 -23.18 -13.32 -6.14
C PHE A 248 -22.67 -13.66 -4.72
N PHE A 249 -22.06 -12.69 -4.03
CA PHE A 249 -21.70 -12.88 -2.63
C PHE A 249 -22.95 -13.00 -1.75
N ARG A 250 -23.98 -12.18 -1.98
CA ARG A 250 -25.26 -12.31 -1.28
C ARG A 250 -25.88 -13.68 -1.54
N PHE A 251 -25.88 -14.14 -2.79
CA PHE A 251 -26.35 -15.47 -3.18
C PHE A 251 -25.63 -16.59 -2.40
N CYS A 252 -24.29 -16.55 -2.31
CA CYS A 252 -23.51 -17.54 -1.56
C CYS A 252 -23.89 -17.62 -0.06
N ASN A 253 -24.37 -16.52 0.53
CA ASN A 253 -24.71 -16.46 1.96
C ASN A 253 -26.19 -16.75 2.24
N GLU A 254 -27.08 -16.42 1.32
CA GLU A 254 -28.53 -16.46 1.55
C GLU A 254 -29.21 -17.67 0.92
N ILE A 255 -28.63 -18.26 -0.12
CA ILE A 255 -29.26 -19.32 -0.92
C ILE A 255 -28.64 -20.69 -0.64
N SER A 256 -29.49 -21.67 -0.39
CA SER A 256 -29.14 -23.08 -0.22
C SER A 256 -28.63 -23.66 -1.54
N TYR A 257 -27.38 -24.16 -1.53
CA TYR A 257 -26.77 -24.80 -2.69
C TYR A 257 -26.37 -26.25 -2.35
N PRO A 258 -26.66 -27.25 -3.21
CA PRO A 258 -27.15 -27.14 -4.60
C PRO A 258 -28.68 -27.14 -4.77
N ALA A 259 -29.48 -27.23 -3.70
CA ALA A 259 -30.93 -27.41 -3.81
C ALA A 259 -31.68 -26.25 -4.48
N LEU A 260 -31.25 -25.00 -4.24
CA LEU A 260 -31.83 -23.78 -4.81
C LEU A 260 -33.35 -23.66 -4.59
N ASP A 261 -33.87 -24.25 -3.51
CA ASP A 261 -35.30 -24.31 -3.18
C ASP A 261 -35.80 -23.03 -2.51
N ASP A 262 -34.88 -22.29 -1.88
CA ASP A 262 -35.08 -20.96 -1.28
C ASP A 262 -34.83 -19.80 -2.26
N TYR A 263 -34.49 -20.09 -3.52
CA TYR A 263 -34.32 -19.06 -4.54
C TYR A 263 -35.66 -18.54 -5.08
N ASP A 264 -35.91 -17.25 -4.84
CA ASP A 264 -37.07 -16.51 -5.33
C ASP A 264 -36.66 -15.46 -6.39
N PRO A 265 -37.04 -15.65 -7.69
CA PRO A 265 -36.74 -14.70 -8.76
C PRO A 265 -37.55 -13.40 -8.69
N GLU A 266 -38.55 -13.29 -7.81
CA GLU A 266 -39.28 -12.03 -7.59
C GLU A 266 -38.50 -11.05 -6.68
N LEU A 267 -37.45 -11.52 -6.02
CA LEU A 267 -36.53 -10.67 -5.26
C LEU A 267 -35.60 -9.86 -6.18
N ALA A 268 -34.97 -8.82 -5.64
CA ALA A 268 -34.05 -7.95 -6.38
C ALA A 268 -32.68 -8.60 -6.61
N TRP A 269 -32.65 -9.76 -7.27
CA TRP A 269 -31.42 -10.39 -7.76
C TRP A 269 -30.98 -9.76 -9.08
N PRO A 270 -29.67 -9.65 -9.34
CA PRO A 270 -29.19 -9.33 -10.67
C PRO A 270 -29.60 -10.42 -11.66
N LEU A 271 -30.09 -10.03 -12.84
CA LEU A 271 -30.62 -10.95 -13.87
C LEU A 271 -29.64 -12.10 -14.23
N ILE A 272 -28.34 -11.86 -14.14
CA ILE A 272 -27.33 -12.90 -14.39
C ILE A 272 -27.43 -14.08 -13.40
N LEU A 273 -27.89 -13.82 -12.18
CA LEU A 273 -28.09 -14.85 -11.16
C LEU A 273 -29.40 -15.62 -11.39
N ASP A 274 -30.46 -14.96 -11.87
CA ASP A 274 -31.67 -15.65 -12.32
C ASP A 274 -31.34 -16.64 -13.43
N ASN A 275 -30.63 -16.17 -14.46
CA ASN A 275 -30.18 -16.99 -15.58
C ASN A 275 -29.24 -18.14 -15.13
N PHE A 276 -28.38 -17.88 -14.13
CA PHE A 276 -27.52 -18.91 -13.54
C PHE A 276 -28.33 -20.00 -12.85
N VAL A 277 -29.32 -19.65 -12.03
CA VAL A 277 -30.18 -20.61 -11.33
C VAL A 277 -30.99 -21.46 -12.31
N GLU A 278 -31.52 -20.83 -13.37
CA GLU A 278 -32.18 -21.56 -14.46
C GLU A 278 -31.23 -22.57 -15.12
N TRP A 279 -30.00 -22.14 -15.45
CA TRP A 279 -28.98 -22.99 -16.04
C TRP A 279 -28.60 -24.19 -15.14
N VAL A 280 -28.44 -23.98 -13.83
CA VAL A 280 -28.16 -25.07 -12.89
C VAL A 280 -29.32 -26.08 -12.86
N ARG A 281 -30.56 -25.60 -12.76
CA ARG A 281 -31.77 -26.45 -12.74
C ARG A 281 -31.96 -27.24 -14.04
N GLU A 282 -31.56 -26.69 -15.18
CA GLU A 282 -31.58 -27.41 -16.46
C GLU A 282 -30.52 -28.51 -16.51
N LYS A 283 -29.30 -28.24 -16.02
CA LYS A 283 -28.21 -29.21 -15.97
C LYS A 283 -28.54 -30.41 -15.09
N GLU A 284 -29.24 -30.19 -13.96
CA GLU A 284 -29.70 -31.26 -13.08
C GLU A 284 -30.77 -32.16 -13.71
N LYS A 285 -31.61 -31.64 -14.61
CA LYS A 285 -32.63 -32.44 -15.33
C LYS A 285 -32.03 -33.38 -16.38
N ILE A 286 -30.79 -33.14 -16.78
CA ILE A 286 -30.08 -33.90 -17.83
C ILE A 286 -29.32 -35.10 -17.24
N ILE A 287 -29.12 -35.13 -15.91
CA ILE A 287 -28.44 -36.20 -15.16
C ILE A 287 -29.48 -37.18 -14.60
#